data_AF-A0A2G9TQW8-F1
#
_entry.id   AF-A0A2G9TQW8-F1
#
_cell.length_a   1.000
_cell.length_b   1.000
_cell.length_c   1.000
_cell.angle_alpha   90.00
_cell.angle_beta   90.00
_cell.angle_gamma   90.00
#
_symmetry.space_group_name_H-M   'P 1'
#
loop_
_entity.id
_entity.type
_entity.pdbx_description
1 polymer ?
#
loop_
_entity_poly.entity_id
_entity_poly.type
_entity_poly.pdbx_seq_one_letter_code
_entity_poly.pdbx_strand_id
1 'polypeptide(L)'
;TMSPTVGMADVILGSWNLEKTDAFMTYWVPTSYKITVAYLLLIYLGQKFMRNRKPFELDGTLAAWNFMFSLFSGVAAYKLIPELIRTFRDDGFVGSYCNNNDYYTDASTGFWGWAFVMSKAPELGDTMFLVLRKKPVIFMHWYHHALTFVYATITYSEHQAWARWSLALNLTVHTIMYL
;
A
#
# COMPACT_ATOMS: atom_id res chain seq x y z
N THR A 1 -24.84 -1.92 20.14
CA THR A 1 -23.96 -3.09 20.35
C THR A 1 -22.63 -2.79 19.71
N MET A 2 -21.56 -2.71 20.48
CA MET A 2 -20.22 -2.48 19.91
C MET A 2 -19.86 -3.68 19.03
N SER A 3 -19.71 -3.44 17.74
CA SER A 3 -19.11 -4.42 16.83
C SER A 3 -17.72 -4.79 17.38
N PRO A 4 -17.35 -6.08 17.46
CA PRO A 4 -16.01 -6.46 17.88
C PRO A 4 -15.01 -5.72 17.01
N THR A 5 -14.01 -5.08 17.63
CA THR A 5 -12.96 -4.37 16.90
C THR A 5 -12.26 -5.36 15.97
N VAL A 6 -12.56 -5.30 14.67
CA VAL A 6 -11.95 -6.17 13.66
C VAL A 6 -10.48 -5.80 13.57
N GLY A 7 -9.62 -6.73 13.95
CA GLY A 7 -8.18 -6.57 13.89
C GLY A 7 -7.62 -6.93 12.52
N MET A 8 -6.37 -6.56 12.27
CA MET A 8 -5.64 -6.95 11.05
C MET A 8 -5.59 -8.48 10.86
N ALA A 9 -5.47 -9.22 11.97
CA ALA A 9 -5.45 -10.69 11.94
C ALA A 9 -6.77 -11.30 11.44
N ASP A 10 -7.90 -10.66 11.73
CA ASP A 10 -9.22 -11.14 11.29
C ASP A 10 -9.39 -11.02 9.77
N VAL A 11 -8.72 -10.05 9.16
CA VAL A 11 -8.73 -9.83 7.70
C VAL A 11 -7.70 -10.74 6.99
N ILE A 12 -6.54 -10.96 7.60
CA ILE A 12 -5.46 -11.78 7.00
C ILE A 12 -5.73 -13.28 7.12
N LEU A 13 -6.19 -13.74 8.29
CA LEU A 13 -6.35 -15.17 8.58
C LEU A 13 -7.80 -15.65 8.44
N GLY A 14 -8.74 -14.72 8.37
CA GLY A 14 -10.16 -15.01 8.16
C GLY A 14 -10.54 -15.15 6.68
N SER A 15 -11.77 -15.62 6.44
CA SER A 15 -12.37 -15.52 5.12
C SER A 15 -12.62 -14.05 4.76
N TRP A 16 -12.24 -13.65 3.56
CA TRP A 16 -12.50 -12.29 3.07
C TRP A 16 -13.97 -11.91 3.19
N ASN A 17 -14.23 -10.73 3.73
CA ASN A 17 -15.56 -10.16 3.85
C ASN A 17 -15.45 -8.63 3.83
N LEU A 18 -16.18 -7.98 2.94
CA LEU A 18 -16.10 -6.54 2.73
C LEU A 18 -16.48 -5.74 3.99
N GLU A 19 -17.57 -6.11 4.68
CA GLU A 19 -18.03 -5.41 5.88
C GLU A 19 -16.99 -5.46 7.01
N LYS A 20 -16.30 -6.59 7.17
CA LYS A 20 -15.20 -6.71 8.14
C LYS A 20 -14.04 -5.80 7.78
N THR A 21 -13.67 -5.76 6.50
CA THR A 21 -12.62 -4.88 6.00
C THR A 21 -12.98 -3.41 6.17
N ASP A 22 -14.22 -3.01 5.90
CA ASP A 22 -14.70 -1.64 6.08
C ASP A 22 -14.67 -1.21 7.55
N ALA A 23 -15.08 -2.11 8.45
CA ALA A 23 -14.96 -1.89 9.88
C ALA A 23 -13.49 -1.67 10.29
N PHE A 24 -12.56 -2.47 9.77
CA PHE A 24 -11.12 -2.25 10.00
C PHE A 24 -10.65 -0.90 9.42
N MET A 25 -11.04 -0.58 8.19
CA MET A 25 -10.61 0.64 7.50
C MET A 25 -11.06 1.91 8.21
N THR A 26 -12.23 1.88 8.88
CA THR A 26 -12.72 2.99 9.72
C THR A 26 -11.73 3.37 10.83
N TYR A 27 -11.01 2.40 11.40
CA TYR A 27 -9.94 2.66 12.37
C TYR A 27 -8.58 2.88 11.72
N TRP A 28 -8.35 2.27 10.57
CA TRP A 28 -7.08 2.39 9.85
C TRP A 28 -6.87 3.80 9.26
N VAL A 29 -7.91 4.44 8.73
CA VAL A 29 -7.83 5.80 8.18
C VAL A 29 -7.30 6.83 9.20
N PRO A 30 -7.89 6.99 10.41
CA PRO A 30 -7.32 7.90 11.41
C PRO A 30 -5.92 7.46 11.89
N THR A 31 -5.63 6.16 11.84
CA THR A 31 -4.30 5.63 12.21
C THR A 31 -3.24 5.96 11.15
N SER A 32 -3.59 5.94 9.87
CA SER A 32 -2.66 6.27 8.78
C SER A 32 -2.17 7.72 8.89
N TYR A 33 -3.02 8.67 9.24
CA TYR A 33 -2.59 10.05 9.51
C TYR A 33 -1.59 10.14 10.67
N LYS A 34 -1.83 9.40 11.77
CA LYS A 34 -0.90 9.35 12.91
C LYS A 34 0.45 8.74 12.51
N ILE A 35 0.43 7.66 11.72
CA ILE A 35 1.63 7.03 11.19
C ILE A 35 2.39 8.00 10.27
N THR A 36 1.71 8.74 9.40
CA THR A 36 2.34 9.72 8.52
C THR A 36 3.03 10.84 9.31
N VAL A 37 2.38 11.37 10.35
CA VAL A 37 3.01 12.36 11.24
C VAL A 37 4.25 11.76 11.93
N ALA A 38 4.13 10.55 12.46
CA ALA A 38 5.26 9.85 13.08
C ALA A 38 6.40 9.61 12.08
N TYR A 39 6.09 9.23 10.84
CA TYR A 39 7.04 9.03 9.76
C TYR A 39 7.83 10.32 9.43
N LEU A 40 7.15 11.47 9.29
CA LEU A 40 7.83 12.75 9.05
C LEU A 40 8.76 13.14 10.22
N LEU A 41 8.31 12.91 11.46
CA LEU A 41 9.14 13.11 12.65
C LEU A 41 10.35 12.16 12.66
N LEU A 42 10.16 10.90 12.28
CA LEU A 42 11.22 9.90 12.20
C LEU A 42 12.26 10.24 11.14
N ILE A 43 11.88 10.79 9.98
CA ILE A 43 12.84 11.29 8.99
C ILE A 43 13.71 12.38 9.62
N TYR A 44 13.08 13.40 10.22
CA TYR A 44 13.78 14.53 10.80
C TYR A 44 14.72 14.11 11.95
N LEU A 45 14.20 13.33 12.90
CA LEU A 45 14.97 12.83 14.04
C LEU A 45 16.05 11.83 13.61
N GLY A 46 15.74 10.97 12.65
CA GLY A 46 16.67 9.99 12.09
C GLY A 46 17.85 10.65 11.38
N GLN A 47 17.62 11.70 10.58
CA GLN A 47 18.69 12.48 9.95
C GLN A 47 19.57 13.17 11.01
N LYS A 48 18.95 13.76 12.05
CA LYS A 48 19.68 14.40 13.16
C LYS A 48 20.53 13.39 13.94
N PHE A 49 19.99 12.20 14.21
CA PHE A 49 20.67 11.12 14.91
C PHE A 49 21.84 10.55 14.09
N MET A 50 21.66 10.39 12.78
CA MET A 50 22.67 9.86 11.88
C MET A 50 23.78 10.88 11.55
N ARG A 51 23.61 12.17 11.86
CA ARG A 51 24.60 13.23 11.56
C ARG A 51 26.01 12.86 12.02
N ASN A 52 26.15 12.40 13.27
CA ASN A 52 27.43 12.07 13.90
C ASN A 52 27.78 10.56 13.84
N ARG A 53 27.03 9.75 13.08
CA ARG A 53 27.26 8.31 12.95
C ARG A 53 27.75 7.94 11.55
N LYS A 54 28.43 6.81 11.44
CA LYS A 54 28.76 6.21 10.13
C LYS A 54 27.47 5.62 9.50
N PRO A 55 27.36 5.60 8.16
CA PRO A 55 26.24 4.96 7.48
C PRO A 55 26.22 3.46 7.80
N PHE A 56 25.03 2.88 7.93
CA PHE A 56 24.88 1.43 8.09
C PHE A 56 25.00 0.72 6.74
N GLU A 57 25.63 -0.45 6.74
CA GLU A 57 25.67 -1.37 5.60
C GLU A 57 24.43 -2.27 5.67
N LEU A 58 23.40 -1.91 4.91
CA LEU A 58 22.10 -2.60 4.89
C LEU A 58 21.77 -3.18 3.52
N ASP A 59 22.77 -3.41 2.68
CA ASP A 59 22.55 -3.76 1.27
C ASP A 59 21.85 -5.12 1.12
N GLY A 60 22.22 -6.12 1.93
CA GLY A 60 21.54 -7.42 1.95
C GLY A 60 20.10 -7.33 2.45
N THR A 61 19.85 -6.57 3.52
CA THR A 61 18.50 -6.35 4.05
C THR A 61 17.63 -5.60 3.04
N LEU A 62 18.18 -4.58 2.38
CA LEU A 62 17.48 -3.82 1.35
C LEU A 62 17.18 -4.68 0.11
N ALA A 63 18.11 -5.55 -0.28
CA ALA A 63 17.88 -6.49 -1.38
C ALA A 63 16.75 -7.47 -1.05
N ALA A 64 16.75 -8.06 0.15
CA ALA A 64 15.67 -8.94 0.59
C ALA A 64 14.32 -8.22 0.68
N TRP A 65 14.34 -6.99 1.19
CA TRP A 65 13.16 -6.12 1.28
C TRP A 65 12.56 -5.80 -0.09
N ASN A 66 13.38 -5.35 -1.04
CA ASN A 66 12.96 -5.08 -2.42
C ASN A 66 12.44 -6.35 -3.09
N PHE A 67 13.12 -7.49 -2.93
CA PHE A 67 12.68 -8.77 -3.49
C PHE A 67 11.31 -9.19 -2.96
N MET A 68 11.05 -9.04 -1.66
CA MET A 68 9.73 -9.32 -1.08
C MET A 68 8.64 -8.43 -1.70
N PHE A 69 8.93 -7.13 -1.88
CA PHE A 69 7.98 -6.23 -2.52
C PHE A 69 7.75 -6.53 -4.00
N SER A 70 8.80 -6.87 -4.75
CA SER A 70 8.67 -7.31 -6.14
C SER A 70 7.77 -8.55 -6.25
N LEU A 71 8.02 -9.56 -5.42
CA LEU A 71 7.22 -10.79 -5.39
C LEU A 71 5.76 -10.49 -5.02
N PHE A 72 5.54 -9.70 -3.96
CA PHE A 72 4.21 -9.27 -3.56
C PHE A 72 3.50 -8.53 -4.70
N SER A 73 4.18 -7.59 -5.35
CA SER A 73 3.60 -6.82 -6.45
C SER A 73 3.25 -7.70 -7.65
N GLY A 74 4.09 -8.68 -8.00
CA GLY A 74 3.84 -9.62 -9.08
C GLY A 74 2.61 -10.50 -8.81
N VAL A 75 2.47 -11.03 -7.59
CA VAL A 75 1.30 -11.84 -7.22
C VAL A 75 0.02 -11.00 -7.20
N ALA A 76 0.07 -9.80 -6.62
CA ALA A 76 -1.07 -8.88 -6.59
C ALA A 76 -1.48 -8.46 -8.02
N ALA A 77 -0.52 -8.15 -8.90
CA ALA A 77 -0.76 -7.86 -10.30
C ALA A 77 -1.45 -9.02 -11.02
N TYR A 78 -0.95 -10.24 -10.83
CA TYR A 78 -1.55 -11.45 -11.41
C TYR A 78 -3.00 -11.66 -10.98
N LYS A 79 -3.37 -11.23 -9.77
CA LYS A 79 -4.73 -11.37 -9.22
C LYS A 79 -5.67 -10.25 -9.62
N LEU A 80 -5.18 -9.02 -9.79
CA LEU A 80 -6.00 -7.84 -10.05
C LEU A 80 -6.10 -7.46 -11.53
N ILE A 81 -5.07 -7.70 -12.35
CA ILE A 81 -5.08 -7.35 -13.78
C ILE A 81 -6.17 -8.11 -14.57
N PRO A 82 -6.40 -9.42 -14.35
CA PRO A 82 -7.46 -10.13 -15.08
C PRO A 82 -8.86 -9.56 -14.80
N GLU A 83 -9.13 -9.12 -13.57
CA GLU A 83 -10.38 -8.43 -13.24
C GLU A 83 -10.52 -7.14 -14.04
N LEU A 84 -9.48 -6.31 -14.07
CA LEU A 84 -9.48 -5.07 -14.82
C LEU A 84 -9.74 -5.30 -16.31
N ILE A 85 -9.08 -6.28 -16.92
CA ILE A 85 -9.25 -6.62 -18.33
C ILE A 85 -10.68 -7.09 -18.61
N ARG A 86 -11.24 -7.93 -17.74
CA ARG A 86 -12.63 -8.42 -17.86
C ARG A 86 -13.61 -7.25 -17.77
N THR A 87 -13.52 -6.44 -16.73
CA THR A 87 -14.40 -5.28 -16.54
C THR A 87 -14.28 -4.27 -17.67
N PHE A 88 -13.07 -4.04 -18.19
CA PHE A 88 -12.85 -3.18 -19.35
C PHE A 88 -13.47 -3.74 -20.64
N ARG A 89 -13.41 -5.06 -20.84
CA ARG A 89 -14.00 -5.71 -22.01
C ARG A 89 -15.53 -5.69 -21.95
N ASP A 90 -16.11 -5.90 -20.77
CA ASP A 90 -17.54 -6.07 -20.60
C ASP A 90 -18.27 -4.72 -20.51
N ASP A 91 -17.73 -3.74 -19.77
CA ASP A 91 -18.38 -2.43 -19.52
C ASP A 91 -17.65 -1.24 -20.18
N GLY A 92 -16.55 -1.49 -20.89
CA GLY A 92 -15.74 -0.44 -21.53
C GLY A 92 -14.94 0.41 -20.54
N PHE A 93 -14.32 1.47 -21.05
CA PHE A 93 -13.48 2.37 -20.24
C PHE A 93 -14.27 3.05 -19.11
N VAL A 94 -15.43 3.64 -19.42
CA VAL A 94 -16.26 4.35 -18.45
C VAL A 94 -16.75 3.41 -17.34
N GLY A 95 -17.21 2.21 -17.70
CA GLY A 95 -17.60 1.21 -16.70
C GLY A 95 -16.44 0.79 -15.81
N SER A 96 -15.27 0.51 -16.40
CA SER A 96 -14.07 0.16 -15.65
C SER A 96 -13.52 1.27 -14.73
N TYR A 97 -13.91 2.53 -14.97
CA TYR A 97 -13.44 3.67 -14.19
C TYR A 97 -14.48 4.13 -13.14
N CYS A 98 -15.77 3.96 -13.43
CA CYS A 98 -16.86 4.52 -12.61
C CYS A 98 -17.61 3.47 -11.79
N ASN A 99 -17.60 2.20 -12.20
CA ASN A 99 -18.41 1.15 -11.56
C ASN A 99 -17.54 0.20 -10.73
N ASN A 100 -17.94 -0.09 -9.49
CA ASN A 100 -17.21 -1.02 -8.62
C ASN A 100 -17.38 -2.49 -8.99
N ASN A 101 -18.47 -2.86 -9.66
CA ASN A 101 -18.81 -4.23 -10.01
C ASN A 101 -18.56 -5.19 -8.81
N ASP A 102 -17.90 -6.31 -9.04
CA ASP A 102 -17.52 -7.30 -8.05
C ASP A 102 -16.13 -7.05 -7.44
N TYR A 103 -15.45 -5.94 -7.75
CA TYR A 103 -14.06 -5.71 -7.36
C TYR A 103 -13.81 -5.81 -5.85
N TYR A 104 -14.68 -5.19 -5.04
CA TYR A 104 -14.54 -5.19 -3.58
C TYR A 104 -15.22 -6.39 -2.91
N THR A 105 -16.24 -6.95 -3.56
CA THR A 105 -17.05 -8.04 -3.00
C THR A 105 -16.49 -9.43 -3.31
N ASP A 106 -15.76 -9.59 -4.42
CA ASP A 106 -15.03 -10.82 -4.70
C ASP A 106 -13.89 -11.04 -3.70
N ALA A 107 -13.78 -12.28 -3.24
CA ALA A 107 -12.86 -12.67 -2.19
C ALA A 107 -11.39 -12.48 -2.57
N SER A 108 -11.05 -12.68 -3.84
CA SER A 108 -9.68 -12.55 -4.31
C SER A 108 -9.36 -11.07 -4.56
N THR A 109 -10.14 -10.37 -5.38
CA THR A 109 -9.81 -9.00 -5.79
C THR A 109 -9.92 -8.01 -4.65
N GLY A 110 -10.93 -8.17 -3.78
CA GLY A 110 -11.08 -7.35 -2.59
C GLY A 110 -9.90 -7.49 -1.65
N PHE A 111 -9.47 -8.73 -1.38
CA PHE A 111 -8.32 -9.04 -0.52
C PHE A 111 -7.03 -8.45 -1.07
N TRP A 112 -6.73 -8.68 -2.36
CA TRP A 112 -5.50 -8.19 -2.97
C TRP A 112 -5.48 -6.66 -3.11
N GLY A 113 -6.64 -6.03 -3.34
CA GLY A 113 -6.78 -4.59 -3.30
C GLY A 113 -6.50 -4.00 -1.91
N TRP A 114 -7.02 -4.64 -0.86
CA TRP A 114 -6.72 -4.23 0.52
C TRP A 114 -5.27 -4.48 0.89
N ALA A 115 -4.72 -5.64 0.54
CA ALA A 115 -3.33 -5.98 0.80
C ALA A 115 -2.37 -4.95 0.18
N PHE A 116 -2.69 -4.45 -1.03
CA PHE A 116 -1.94 -3.36 -1.65
C PHE A 116 -1.99 -2.06 -0.82
N VAL A 117 -3.14 -1.68 -0.30
CA VAL A 117 -3.27 -0.49 0.55
C VAL A 117 -2.45 -0.65 1.82
N MET A 118 -2.49 -1.85 2.40
CA MET A 118 -1.70 -2.16 3.59
C MET A 118 -0.20 -2.18 3.30
N SER A 119 0.24 -2.57 2.11
CA SER A 119 1.67 -2.60 1.72
C SER A 119 2.31 -1.20 1.71
N LYS A 120 1.51 -0.14 1.54
CA LYS A 120 2.00 1.24 1.57
C LYS A 120 2.55 1.67 2.94
N ALA A 121 2.08 1.10 4.05
CA ALA A 121 2.64 1.38 5.37
C ALA A 121 4.09 0.87 5.49
N PRO A 122 4.39 -0.40 5.19
CA PRO A 122 5.76 -0.89 5.10
C PRO A 122 6.63 -0.10 4.11
N GLU A 123 6.13 0.33 2.94
CA GLU A 123 6.91 1.12 1.96
C GLU A 123 7.50 2.42 2.54
N LEU A 124 6.94 2.99 3.62
CA LEU A 124 7.55 4.12 4.35
C LEU A 124 8.98 3.77 4.88
N GLY A 125 9.26 2.49 5.07
CA GLY A 125 10.57 1.95 5.43
C GLY A 125 11.66 2.25 4.41
N ASP A 126 11.33 2.42 3.12
CA ASP A 126 12.30 2.73 2.06
C ASP A 126 13.05 4.03 2.39
N THR A 127 12.31 5.04 2.85
CA THR A 127 12.91 6.30 3.28
C THR A 127 13.75 6.14 4.54
N MET A 128 13.38 5.23 5.46
CA MET A 128 14.19 4.94 6.64
C MET A 128 15.53 4.31 6.24
N PHE A 129 15.55 3.40 5.26
CA PHE A 129 16.79 2.85 4.73
C PHE A 129 17.69 3.93 4.13
N LEU A 130 17.13 4.93 3.42
CA LEU A 130 17.91 6.07 2.92
C LEU A 130 18.53 6.88 4.06
N VAL A 131 17.75 7.18 5.11
CA VAL A 131 18.23 7.91 6.30
C VAL A 131 19.38 7.15 6.99
N LEU A 132 19.20 5.85 7.24
CA LEU A 132 20.20 5.00 7.92
C LEU A 132 21.47 4.79 7.09
N ARG A 133 21.36 4.79 5.75
CA ARG A 133 22.49 4.71 4.83
C ARG A 133 23.11 6.07 4.50
N LYS A 134 22.60 7.16 5.09
CA LYS A 134 23.00 8.56 4.81
C LYS A 134 22.95 8.91 3.31
N LYS A 135 21.96 8.36 2.60
CA LYS A 135 21.68 8.70 1.19
C LYS A 135 20.77 9.95 1.14
N PRO A 136 20.82 10.72 0.04
CA PRO A 136 19.99 11.93 -0.09
C PRO A 136 18.50 11.57 -0.08
N VAL A 137 17.77 12.11 0.89
CA VAL A 137 16.31 11.98 0.98
C VAL A 137 15.68 13.16 0.25
N ILE A 138 15.47 13.02 -1.05
CA ILE A 138 14.90 14.08 -1.90
C ILE A 138 13.42 14.31 -1.58
N PHE A 139 12.95 15.54 -1.81
CA PHE A 139 11.56 15.94 -1.57
C PHE A 139 10.55 14.96 -2.18
N MET A 140 10.72 14.67 -3.48
CA MET A 140 9.81 13.81 -4.22
C MET A 140 9.62 12.45 -3.56
N HIS A 141 10.68 11.84 -3.01
CA HIS A 141 10.61 10.50 -2.44
C HIS A 141 9.77 10.48 -1.16
N TRP A 142 10.16 11.25 -0.14
CA TRP A 142 9.45 11.19 1.14
C TRP A 142 8.03 11.74 1.04
N TYR A 143 7.80 12.75 0.19
CA TYR A 143 6.48 13.32 -0.06
C TYR A 143 5.57 12.32 -0.78
N HIS A 144 6.07 11.66 -1.82
CA HIS A 144 5.34 10.62 -2.54
C HIS A 144 4.93 9.47 -1.61
N HIS A 145 5.86 8.94 -0.79
CA HIS A 145 5.54 7.85 0.13
C HIS A 145 4.49 8.24 1.19
N ALA A 146 4.59 9.44 1.76
CA ALA A 146 3.57 9.95 2.69
C ALA A 146 2.20 10.12 2.03
N LEU A 147 2.17 10.75 0.85
CA LEU A 147 0.93 11.05 0.15
C LEU A 147 0.26 9.77 -0.34
N THR A 148 0.99 8.87 -1.00
CA THR A 148 0.43 7.62 -1.54
C THR A 148 -0.08 6.70 -0.44
N PHE A 149 0.56 6.66 0.74
CA PHE A 149 0.07 5.89 1.88
C PHE A 149 -1.30 6.39 2.40
N VAL A 150 -1.42 7.69 2.65
CA VAL A 150 -2.69 8.29 3.11
C VAL A 150 -3.76 8.18 2.03
N TYR A 151 -3.40 8.49 0.78
CA TYR A 151 -4.33 8.50 -0.33
C TYR A 151 -4.86 7.11 -0.67
N ALA A 152 -4.02 6.07 -0.67
CA ALA A 152 -4.44 4.69 -0.86
C ALA A 152 -5.42 4.25 0.25
N THR A 153 -5.16 4.66 1.49
CA THR A 153 -6.03 4.34 2.64
C THR A 153 -7.42 4.95 2.50
N ILE A 154 -7.51 6.22 2.09
CA ILE A 154 -8.79 6.92 1.91
C ILE A 154 -9.55 6.35 0.71
N THR A 155 -8.89 6.24 -0.44
CA THR A 155 -9.52 5.79 -1.70
C THR A 155 -10.11 4.39 -1.59
N TYR A 156 -9.45 3.49 -0.85
CA TYR A 156 -9.99 2.16 -0.58
C TYR A 156 -11.21 2.23 0.35
N SER A 157 -11.16 3.03 1.42
CA SER A 157 -12.30 3.17 2.36
C SER A 157 -13.56 3.76 1.72
N GLU A 158 -13.38 4.60 0.70
CA GLU A 158 -14.48 5.18 -0.07
C GLU A 158 -14.93 4.32 -1.25
N HIS A 159 -14.33 3.14 -1.45
CA HIS A 159 -14.64 2.23 -2.55
C HIS A 159 -14.56 2.90 -3.93
N GLN A 160 -13.47 3.63 -4.19
CA GLN A 160 -13.30 4.36 -5.44
C GLN A 160 -13.01 3.41 -6.60
N ALA A 161 -13.95 3.28 -7.55
CA ALA A 161 -13.86 2.36 -8.69
C ALA A 161 -12.59 2.52 -9.52
N TRP A 162 -12.18 3.76 -9.78
CA TRP A 162 -11.00 4.06 -10.60
C TRP A 162 -9.69 3.58 -9.96
N ALA A 163 -9.68 3.29 -8.65
CA ALA A 163 -8.49 2.83 -7.95
C ALA A 163 -7.92 1.55 -8.57
N ARG A 164 -8.75 0.67 -9.16
CA ARG A 164 -8.29 -0.56 -9.82
C ARG A 164 -7.26 -0.30 -10.93
N TRP A 165 -7.41 0.80 -11.68
CA TRP A 165 -6.45 1.21 -12.71
C TRP A 165 -5.13 1.65 -12.09
N SER A 166 -5.20 2.46 -11.04
CA SER A 166 -4.02 2.92 -10.31
C SER A 166 -3.25 1.75 -9.70
N LEU A 167 -3.96 0.79 -9.10
CA LEU A 167 -3.39 -0.42 -8.51
C LEU A 167 -2.71 -1.28 -9.56
N ALA A 168 -3.40 -1.59 -10.67
CA ALA A 168 -2.84 -2.41 -11.74
C ALA A 168 -1.55 -1.82 -12.33
N LEU A 169 -1.54 -0.51 -12.59
CA LEU A 169 -0.36 0.18 -13.11
C LEU A 169 0.78 0.23 -12.08
N ASN A 170 0.48 0.58 -10.82
CA ASN A 170 1.50 0.66 -9.77
C ASN A 170 2.15 -0.70 -9.52
N LEU A 171 1.35 -1.75 -9.39
CA LEU A 171 1.83 -3.12 -9.18
C LEU A 171 2.69 -3.63 -10.34
N THR A 172 2.30 -3.32 -11.58
CA THR A 172 3.10 -3.69 -12.76
C THR A 172 4.46 -3.00 -12.73
N VAL A 173 4.50 -1.69 -12.47
CA VAL A 173 5.75 -0.94 -12.38
C VAL A 173 6.61 -1.41 -11.21
N HIS A 174 6.01 -1.64 -10.03
CA HIS A 174 6.72 -2.10 -8.84
C HIS A 174 7.31 -3.51 -9.01
N THR A 175 6.65 -4.38 -9.78
CA THR A 175 7.21 -5.70 -10.12
C THR A 175 8.55 -5.56 -10.85
N ILE A 176 8.63 -4.62 -11.80
CA ILE A 176 9.85 -4.38 -12.61
C ILE A 176 10.89 -3.54 -11.85
N MET A 177 10.45 -2.54 -11.08
CA MET A 177 11.33 -1.58 -10.39
C MET A 177 12.16 -2.24 -9.27
N TYR A 178 11.59 -3.23 -8.59
CA TYR A 178 12.24 -3.91 -7.47
C TYR A 178 12.96 -5.22 -7.87
N LEU A 179 12.86 -5.65 -9.13
CA LEU A 179 13.71 -6.69 -9.73
C LEU A 179 15.12 -6.13 -10.01
#